data_AF-A0A2D6E249-F1
#
_entry.id   AF-A0A2D6E249-F1
#
_cell.length_a   1.000
_cell.length_b   1.000
_cell.length_c   1.000
_cell.angle_alpha   90.00
_cell.angle_beta   90.00
_cell.angle_gamma   90.00
#
_symmetry.space_group_name_H-M   'P 1'
#
loop_
_entity.id
_entity.type
_entity.pdbx_description
1 polymer ?
#
loop_
_entity_poly.entity_id
_entity_poly.type
_entity_poly.pdbx_seq_one_letter_code
_entity_poly.pdbx_strand_id
1 'polypeptide(L)'
;MSQLQEIKKLIKEQRHAQRLYGSLLLATPGYSKIEERRKFRGLFDRVVDKLRGAIPDIEGAGLLTAQNPLRWRLDPHSRPASEEGEEAYNIGANRDLEADLKSAGFGFWKVGGKFGGDPEESYLVKNISADDLEKISRKYNQEAFIHVEFINIGKYPRKGEEEAPVCDDQHEAHFTYYDVDYDNPMGGIPVETRTRVFCGPEIQDREDFYSRAGGKKFSIPFFSEEEETLVKNI
;
A
#
# COMPACT_ATOMS: atom_id res chain seq x y z
N MET A 1 30.85 15.84 -53.78
CA MET A 1 29.52 16.41 -53.50
C MET A 1 29.70 17.65 -52.65
N SER A 2 28.91 18.70 -52.87
CA SER A 2 29.00 19.94 -52.08
C SER A 2 28.48 19.67 -50.66
N GLN A 3 29.11 20.25 -49.63
CA GLN A 3 28.67 20.16 -48.22
C GLN A 3 27.17 20.50 -48.07
N LEU A 4 26.65 21.39 -48.92
CA LEU A 4 25.24 21.76 -48.95
C LEU A 4 24.32 20.60 -49.40
N GLN A 5 24.79 19.72 -50.28
CA GLN A 5 24.04 18.54 -50.73
C GLN A 5 23.98 17.48 -49.63
N GLU A 6 25.05 17.35 -48.83
CA GLU A 6 25.13 16.41 -47.73
C GLU A 6 24.22 16.83 -46.57
N ILE A 7 24.17 18.13 -46.25
CA ILE A 7 23.24 18.71 -45.27
C ILE A 7 21.78 18.52 -45.72
N LYS A 8 21.46 18.75 -47.01
CA LYS A 8 20.10 18.55 -47.52
C LYS A 8 19.67 17.08 -47.46
N LYS A 9 20.59 16.14 -47.67
CA LYS A 9 20.34 14.71 -47.53
C LYS A 9 20.04 14.35 -46.07
N LEU A 10 20.87 14.82 -45.14
CA LEU A 10 20.67 14.61 -43.70
C LEU A 10 19.33 15.17 -43.21
N ILE A 11 18.94 16.39 -43.61
CA ILE A 11 17.64 16.97 -43.24
C ILE A 11 16.47 16.15 -43.80
N LYS A 12 16.60 15.61 -45.02
CA LYS A 12 15.56 14.78 -45.64
C LYS A 12 15.43 13.42 -44.92
N GLU A 13 16.54 12.81 -44.54
CA GLU A 13 16.58 11.59 -43.74
C GLU A 13 16.01 11.82 -42.33
N GLN A 14 16.34 12.94 -41.69
CA GLN A 14 15.82 13.31 -40.38
C GLN A 14 14.31 13.57 -40.42
N ARG A 15 13.80 14.23 -41.46
CA ARG A 15 12.35 14.43 -41.68
C ARG A 15 11.63 13.12 -42.01
N HIS A 16 12.28 12.19 -42.71
CA HIS A 16 11.72 10.87 -42.98
C HIS A 16 11.67 10.02 -41.70
N ALA A 17 12.71 10.07 -40.87
CA ALA A 17 12.72 9.48 -39.54
C ALA A 17 11.63 10.09 -38.65
N GLN A 18 11.49 11.42 -38.63
CA GLN A 18 10.43 12.10 -37.88
C GLN A 18 9.02 11.76 -38.40
N ARG A 19 8.84 11.47 -39.69
CA ARG A 19 7.55 10.96 -40.21
C ARG A 19 7.25 9.53 -39.78
N LEU A 20 8.27 8.65 -39.77
CA LEU A 20 8.13 7.28 -39.26
C LEU A 20 7.88 7.25 -37.75
N TYR A 21 8.53 8.13 -36.98
CA TYR A 21 8.29 8.29 -35.54
C TYR A 21 6.97 9.03 -35.26
N GLY A 22 6.60 10.00 -36.09
CA GLY A 22 5.35 10.77 -35.97
C GLY A 22 4.10 9.93 -36.28
N SER A 23 4.18 8.94 -37.17
CA SER A 23 3.08 7.99 -37.40
C SER A 23 3.01 6.88 -36.35
N LEU A 24 4.07 6.69 -35.54
CA LEU A 24 4.07 5.79 -34.37
C LEU A 24 3.67 6.51 -33.06
N LEU A 25 3.63 7.85 -33.06
CA LEU A 25 3.35 8.71 -31.91
C LEU A 25 1.91 9.27 -31.85
N LEU A 26 1.00 8.77 -32.69
CA LEU A 26 -0.44 9.07 -32.63
C LEU A 26 -1.29 7.84 -32.30
N ALA A 27 -0.78 7.00 -31.40
CA ALA A 27 -1.64 6.27 -30.48
C ALA A 27 -1.28 6.77 -29.08
N THR A 28 -2.09 7.71 -28.60
CA THR A 28 -2.19 8.11 -27.20
C THR A 28 -1.95 6.88 -26.32
N PRO A 29 -1.02 6.90 -25.35
CA PRO A 29 -0.89 5.81 -24.39
C PRO A 29 -2.02 5.90 -23.35
N GLY A 30 -3.27 5.92 -23.83
CA GLY A 30 -4.46 5.84 -22.99
C GLY A 30 -4.70 4.39 -22.65
N TYR A 31 -4.55 4.05 -21.37
CA TYR A 31 -4.97 2.81 -20.72
C TYR A 31 -4.28 1.49 -21.11
N SER A 32 -4.09 1.17 -22.40
CA SER A 32 -3.65 -0.17 -22.84
C SER A 32 -2.20 -0.53 -22.47
N LYS A 33 -1.27 0.43 -22.50
CA LYS A 33 0.14 0.22 -22.10
C LYS A 33 0.34 0.11 -20.58
N ILE A 34 -0.55 0.69 -19.77
CA ILE A 34 -0.54 0.51 -18.32
C ILE A 34 -0.90 -0.94 -18.01
N GLU A 35 -1.90 -1.50 -18.68
CA GLU A 35 -2.31 -2.90 -18.54
C GLU A 35 -1.27 -3.91 -19.02
N GLU A 36 -0.55 -3.65 -20.12
CA GLU A 36 0.56 -4.52 -20.54
C GLU A 36 1.75 -4.45 -19.57
N ARG A 37 2.04 -3.27 -19.00
CA ARG A 37 3.03 -3.14 -17.90
C ARG A 37 2.55 -3.83 -16.60
N ARG A 38 1.24 -3.97 -16.37
CA ARG A 38 0.67 -4.68 -15.19
C ARG A 38 1.02 -6.17 -15.18
N LYS A 39 1.19 -6.82 -16.34
CA LYS A 39 1.49 -8.26 -16.42
C LYS A 39 2.87 -8.65 -15.89
N PHE A 40 3.80 -7.70 -15.77
CA PHE A 40 5.19 -7.96 -15.36
C PHE A 40 5.58 -7.28 -14.03
N ARG A 41 4.67 -6.55 -13.38
CA ARG A 41 4.96 -5.88 -12.10
C ARG A 41 4.80 -6.83 -10.92
N GLY A 42 5.77 -6.80 -10.01
CA GLY A 42 5.76 -7.59 -8.78
C GLY A 42 4.60 -7.19 -7.87
N LEU A 43 4.31 -8.02 -6.85
CA LEU A 43 3.31 -7.68 -5.84
C LEU A 43 3.63 -6.35 -5.14
N PHE A 44 4.91 -6.08 -4.88
CA PHE A 44 5.36 -4.83 -4.28
C PHE A 44 4.92 -3.59 -5.06
N ASP A 45 5.24 -3.53 -6.35
CA ASP A 45 4.96 -2.36 -7.18
C ASP A 45 3.45 -2.12 -7.24
N ARG A 46 2.66 -3.19 -7.36
CA ARG A 46 1.19 -3.09 -7.36
C ARG A 46 0.65 -2.53 -6.05
N VAL A 47 1.15 -2.99 -4.90
CA VAL A 47 0.74 -2.48 -3.59
C VAL A 47 1.15 -1.02 -3.42
N VAL A 48 2.41 -0.66 -3.69
CA VAL A 48 2.93 0.69 -3.45
C VAL A 48 2.35 1.71 -4.42
N ASP A 49 2.23 1.38 -5.70
CA ASP A 49 1.58 2.27 -6.68
C ASP A 49 0.13 2.55 -6.26
N LYS A 50 -0.54 1.52 -5.74
CA LYS A 50 -1.90 1.63 -5.26
C LYS A 50 -1.98 2.55 -4.05
N LEU A 51 -1.18 2.31 -3.03
CA LEU A 51 -1.12 3.13 -1.82
C LEU A 51 -0.59 4.55 -2.07
N ARG A 52 0.03 4.82 -3.22
CA ARG A 52 0.41 6.19 -3.63
C ARG A 52 -0.69 6.93 -4.37
N GLY A 53 -1.87 6.33 -4.54
CA GLY A 53 -2.94 6.90 -5.35
C GLY A 53 -2.61 6.97 -6.84
N ALA A 54 -1.59 6.24 -7.31
CA ALA A 54 -1.22 6.22 -8.73
C ALA A 54 -2.21 5.40 -9.57
N ILE A 55 -3.06 4.58 -8.92
CA ILE A 55 -4.06 3.75 -9.58
C ILE A 55 -5.42 3.93 -8.89
N PRO A 56 -6.39 4.60 -9.52
CA PRO A 56 -7.70 4.88 -8.92
C PRO A 56 -8.69 3.70 -9.05
N ASP A 57 -8.23 2.46 -9.25
CA ASP A 57 -9.12 1.30 -9.48
C ASP A 57 -9.80 0.73 -8.21
N ILE A 58 -9.69 1.41 -7.07
CA ILE A 58 -10.36 1.10 -5.79
C ILE A 58 -10.65 2.44 -5.10
N GLU A 59 -11.76 2.52 -4.39
CA GLU A 59 -12.23 3.73 -3.70
C GLU A 59 -11.54 3.91 -2.34
N GLY A 60 -11.20 2.79 -1.69
CA GLY A 60 -10.51 2.77 -0.42
C GLY A 60 -9.83 1.43 -0.17
N ALA A 61 -9.05 1.35 0.90
CA ALA A 61 -8.45 0.11 1.36
C ALA A 61 -8.38 0.06 2.88
N GLY A 62 -8.10 -1.12 3.41
CA GLY A 62 -7.80 -1.33 4.82
C GLY A 62 -6.55 -2.19 5.00
N LEU A 63 -5.76 -1.89 6.02
CA LEU A 63 -4.70 -2.75 6.51
C LEU A 63 -5.11 -3.29 7.88
N LEU A 64 -5.16 -4.61 8.01
CA LEU A 64 -5.42 -5.31 9.26
C LEU A 64 -4.73 -6.68 9.28
N THR A 65 -4.59 -7.22 10.47
CA THR A 65 -4.12 -8.58 10.76
C THR A 65 -5.09 -9.23 11.75
N ALA A 66 -5.17 -10.55 11.78
CA ALA A 66 -5.83 -11.27 12.87
C ALA A 66 -4.82 -11.89 13.84
N GLN A 67 -3.53 -11.80 13.53
CA GLN A 67 -2.45 -12.17 14.43
C GLN A 67 -2.35 -11.13 15.54
N ASN A 68 -2.00 -11.58 16.74
CA ASN A 68 -1.75 -10.66 17.84
C ASN A 68 -0.62 -11.22 18.71
N PRO A 69 0.63 -11.21 18.21
CA PRO A 69 1.78 -11.71 18.96
C PRO A 69 2.05 -10.88 20.22
N LEU A 70 1.81 -9.56 20.17
CA LEU A 70 2.04 -8.66 21.30
C LEU A 70 1.02 -8.81 22.44
N ARG A 71 -0.23 -9.21 22.15
CA ARG A 71 -1.26 -9.44 23.18
C ARG A 71 -0.79 -10.36 24.30
N TRP A 72 -0.01 -11.39 23.98
CA TRP A 72 0.45 -12.36 24.96
C TRP A 72 1.46 -11.79 25.96
N ARG A 73 2.13 -10.68 25.60
CA ARG A 73 3.01 -9.94 26.52
C ARG A 73 2.19 -9.06 27.47
N LEU A 74 1.12 -8.46 26.96
CA LEU A 74 0.24 -7.56 27.72
C LEU A 74 -0.77 -8.31 28.61
N ASP A 75 -1.26 -9.46 28.14
CA ASP A 75 -2.15 -10.36 28.88
C ASP A 75 -1.60 -11.81 28.88
N PRO A 76 -0.68 -12.10 29.81
CA PRO A 76 -0.13 -13.44 29.97
C PRO A 76 -1.16 -14.50 30.37
N HIS A 77 -2.34 -14.11 30.88
CA HIS A 77 -3.37 -15.06 31.31
C HIS A 77 -4.16 -15.64 30.14
N SER A 78 -4.27 -14.90 29.03
CA SER A 78 -4.88 -15.37 27.78
C SER A 78 -3.89 -16.09 26.87
N ARG A 79 -2.59 -16.10 27.22
CA ARG A 79 -1.51 -16.70 26.42
C ARG A 79 -1.64 -18.23 26.37
N PRO A 80 -1.58 -18.85 25.18
CA PRO A 80 -1.44 -20.29 25.06
C PRO A 80 -0.27 -20.83 25.89
N ALA A 81 -0.39 -22.05 26.43
CA ALA A 81 0.59 -22.60 27.38
C ALA A 81 1.99 -22.90 26.79
N SER A 82 2.19 -22.67 25.49
CA SER A 82 3.42 -22.99 24.75
C SER A 82 3.55 -22.11 23.51
N GLU A 83 4.78 -21.84 23.08
CA GLU A 83 5.08 -21.08 21.84
C GLU A 83 4.41 -21.70 20.60
N GLU A 84 4.41 -23.04 20.50
CA GLU A 84 3.71 -23.77 19.43
C GLU A 84 2.20 -23.48 19.40
N GLY A 85 1.61 -23.29 20.58
CA GLY A 85 0.20 -22.93 20.74
C GLY A 85 -0.10 -21.50 20.30
N GLU A 86 0.83 -20.56 20.53
CA GLU A 86 0.72 -19.17 20.05
C GLU A 86 0.82 -19.10 18.53
N GLU A 87 1.79 -19.81 17.95
CA GLU A 87 1.95 -19.89 16.51
C GLU A 87 0.71 -20.52 15.86
N ALA A 88 0.21 -21.63 16.40
CA ALA A 88 -1.00 -22.29 15.91
C ALA A 88 -2.24 -21.37 15.99
N TYR A 89 -2.38 -20.59 17.06
CA TYR A 89 -3.46 -19.59 17.18
C TYR A 89 -3.33 -18.53 16.08
N ASN A 90 -2.16 -17.91 15.92
CA ASN A 90 -1.94 -16.83 14.95
C ASN A 90 -2.15 -17.31 13.50
N ILE A 91 -1.70 -18.52 13.16
CA ILE A 91 -1.96 -19.13 11.84
C ILE A 91 -3.47 -19.39 11.65
N GLY A 92 -4.14 -19.92 12.68
CA GLY A 92 -5.58 -20.17 12.66
C GLY A 92 -6.39 -18.88 12.47
N ALA A 93 -6.08 -17.85 13.24
CA ALA A 93 -6.77 -16.56 13.21
C ALA A 93 -6.67 -15.90 11.82
N ASN A 94 -5.49 -15.90 11.20
CA ASN A 94 -5.34 -15.36 9.84
C ASN A 94 -6.04 -16.19 8.77
N ARG A 95 -6.04 -17.52 8.90
CA ARG A 95 -6.80 -18.38 7.99
C ARG A 95 -8.30 -18.09 8.07
N ASP A 96 -8.80 -17.89 9.28
CA ASP A 96 -10.22 -17.59 9.50
C ASP A 96 -10.56 -16.17 9.01
N LEU A 97 -9.65 -15.20 9.19
CA LEU A 97 -9.78 -13.85 8.62
C LEU A 97 -9.87 -13.89 7.09
N GLU A 98 -9.02 -14.68 6.43
CA GLU A 98 -9.13 -14.86 4.98
C GLU A 98 -10.46 -15.45 4.54
N ALA A 99 -10.99 -16.40 5.31
CA ALA A 99 -12.28 -17.00 5.02
C ALA A 99 -13.41 -15.98 5.16
N ASP A 100 -13.38 -15.16 6.22
CA ASP A 100 -14.34 -14.08 6.44
C ASP A 100 -14.29 -13.06 5.31
N LEU A 101 -13.10 -12.55 4.96
CA LEU A 101 -12.91 -11.59 3.88
C LEU A 101 -13.43 -12.13 2.55
N LYS A 102 -13.14 -13.40 2.23
CA LYS A 102 -13.67 -14.05 1.02
C LYS A 102 -15.18 -14.19 1.07
N SER A 103 -15.75 -14.58 2.21
CA SER A 103 -17.19 -14.77 2.39
C SER A 103 -17.98 -13.47 2.27
N ALA A 104 -17.38 -12.36 2.71
CA ALA A 104 -17.92 -11.02 2.57
C ALA A 104 -17.69 -10.40 1.17
N GLY A 105 -16.98 -11.11 0.28
CA GLY A 105 -16.73 -10.66 -1.09
C GLY A 105 -15.57 -9.68 -1.26
N PHE A 106 -14.75 -9.49 -0.23
CA PHE A 106 -13.60 -8.60 -0.31
C PHE A 106 -12.43 -9.22 -1.06
N GLY A 107 -11.82 -8.43 -1.96
CA GLY A 107 -10.54 -8.74 -2.56
C GLY A 107 -9.40 -8.22 -1.70
N PHE A 108 -8.34 -8.99 -1.51
CA PHE A 108 -7.19 -8.57 -0.69
C PHE A 108 -5.85 -9.01 -1.27
N TRP A 109 -4.79 -8.38 -0.78
CA TRP A 109 -3.41 -8.82 -0.98
C TRP A 109 -2.78 -9.16 0.37
N LYS A 110 -2.09 -10.30 0.45
CA LYS A 110 -1.26 -10.62 1.60
C LYS A 110 -0.08 -9.67 1.65
N VAL A 111 0.11 -9.01 2.77
CA VAL A 111 1.27 -8.16 3.05
C VAL A 111 1.86 -8.62 4.39
N GLY A 112 3.14 -8.92 4.44
CA GLY A 112 3.79 -9.20 5.72
C GLY A 112 4.11 -7.91 6.45
N GLY A 113 4.72 -8.04 7.61
CA GLY A 113 5.29 -6.95 8.36
C GLY A 113 6.08 -7.44 9.54
N LYS A 114 6.65 -6.49 10.26
CA LYS A 114 7.22 -6.73 11.58
C LYS A 114 6.96 -5.48 12.41
N PHE A 115 6.36 -5.67 13.58
CA PHE A 115 5.97 -4.59 14.48
C PHE A 115 6.27 -5.03 15.92
N GLY A 116 6.92 -4.16 16.71
CA GLY A 116 7.25 -4.48 18.11
C GLY A 116 8.14 -5.71 18.30
N GLY A 117 8.97 -6.03 17.29
CA GLY A 117 9.86 -7.18 17.31
C GLY A 117 9.26 -8.47 16.78
N ASP A 118 7.93 -8.55 16.57
CA ASP A 118 7.26 -9.77 16.14
C ASP A 118 6.86 -9.71 14.65
N PRO A 119 7.17 -10.76 13.86
CA PRO A 119 6.72 -10.83 12.48
C PRO A 119 5.21 -11.06 12.42
N GLU A 120 4.55 -10.35 11.52
CA GLU A 120 3.11 -10.48 11.32
C GLU A 120 2.76 -10.63 9.84
N GLU A 121 1.72 -11.39 9.57
CA GLU A 121 1.04 -11.47 8.30
C GLU A 121 -0.24 -10.62 8.36
N SER A 122 -0.28 -9.56 7.56
CA SER A 122 -1.42 -8.67 7.44
C SER A 122 -2.02 -8.73 6.04
N TYR A 123 -3.13 -8.03 5.85
CA TYR A 123 -3.87 -8.00 4.60
C TYR A 123 -4.15 -6.56 4.20
N LEU A 124 -3.84 -6.22 2.94
CA LEU A 124 -4.38 -5.03 2.30
C LEU A 124 -5.69 -5.41 1.62
N VAL A 125 -6.79 -5.06 2.27
CA VAL A 125 -8.16 -5.34 1.82
C VAL A 125 -8.67 -4.17 0.99
N LYS A 126 -9.28 -4.45 -0.16
CA LYS A 126 -9.74 -3.43 -1.11
C LYS A 126 -11.21 -3.11 -0.88
N ASN A 127 -11.56 -1.83 -1.02
CA ASN A 127 -12.93 -1.31 -0.91
C ASN A 127 -13.64 -1.74 0.38
N ILE A 128 -12.89 -1.86 1.48
CA ILE A 128 -13.47 -2.14 2.79
C ILE A 128 -13.67 -0.82 3.53
N SER A 129 -14.81 -0.69 4.20
CA SER A 129 -15.15 0.49 5.00
C SER A 129 -14.42 0.47 6.36
N ALA A 130 -14.26 1.63 6.98
CA ALA A 130 -13.76 1.71 8.37
C ALA A 130 -14.66 0.93 9.35
N ASP A 131 -15.99 0.94 9.15
CA ASP A 131 -16.93 0.20 9.99
C ASP A 131 -16.75 -1.32 9.87
N ASP A 132 -16.50 -1.83 8.67
CA ASP A 132 -16.28 -3.27 8.47
C ASP A 132 -14.89 -3.68 8.97
N LEU A 133 -13.89 -2.81 8.81
CA LEU A 133 -12.59 -3.01 9.45
C LEU A 133 -12.73 -3.10 10.97
N GLU A 134 -13.47 -2.19 11.59
CA GLU A 134 -13.70 -2.20 13.03
C GLU A 134 -14.39 -3.48 13.50
N LYS A 135 -15.46 -3.91 12.82
CA LYS A 135 -16.18 -5.16 13.16
C LYS A 135 -15.25 -6.37 13.09
N ILE A 136 -14.41 -6.44 12.05
CA ILE A 136 -13.46 -7.52 11.88
C ILE A 136 -12.36 -7.44 12.94
N SER A 137 -11.84 -6.25 13.21
CA SER A 137 -10.83 -6.02 14.25
C SER A 137 -11.34 -6.45 15.63
N ARG A 138 -12.59 -6.13 15.99
CA ARG A 138 -13.23 -6.63 17.22
C ARG A 138 -13.34 -8.14 17.25
N LYS A 139 -13.74 -8.76 16.14
CA LYS A 139 -13.84 -10.23 16.04
C LYS A 139 -12.51 -10.91 16.36
N TYR A 140 -11.40 -10.33 15.92
CA TYR A 140 -10.05 -10.87 16.13
C TYR A 140 -9.30 -10.23 17.29
N ASN A 141 -10.00 -9.46 18.14
CA ASN A 141 -9.44 -8.79 19.31
C ASN A 141 -8.17 -7.97 18.99
N GLN A 142 -8.26 -7.20 17.90
CA GLN A 142 -7.22 -6.27 17.47
C GLN A 142 -7.44 -4.92 18.14
N GLU A 143 -6.35 -4.27 18.54
CA GLU A 143 -6.39 -2.96 19.18
C GLU A 143 -6.53 -1.83 18.18
N ALA A 144 -6.06 -2.03 16.94
CA ALA A 144 -6.07 -1.00 15.92
C ALA A 144 -6.15 -1.55 14.49
N PHE A 145 -6.50 -0.67 13.56
CA PHE A 145 -6.43 -0.91 12.13
C PHE A 145 -6.14 0.38 11.37
N ILE A 146 -5.76 0.27 10.09
CA ILE A 146 -5.56 1.45 9.23
C ILE A 146 -6.60 1.41 8.11
N HIS A 147 -7.34 2.49 7.95
CA HIS A 147 -8.20 2.74 6.80
C HIS A 147 -7.50 3.69 5.83
N VAL A 148 -7.73 3.49 4.54
CA VAL A 148 -7.12 4.28 3.46
C VAL A 148 -8.21 4.82 2.56
N GLU A 149 -8.30 6.13 2.47
CA GLU A 149 -9.20 6.83 1.54
C GLU A 149 -8.39 7.43 0.39
N PHE A 150 -8.87 7.27 -0.84
CA PHE A 150 -8.23 7.88 -2.01
C PHE A 150 -8.97 9.16 -2.38
N ILE A 151 -8.39 10.30 -2.02
CA ILE A 151 -8.98 11.62 -2.27
C ILE A 151 -8.52 12.12 -3.63
N ASN A 152 -9.46 12.45 -4.52
CA ASN A 152 -9.15 13.12 -5.77
C ASN A 152 -8.70 14.55 -5.48
N ILE A 153 -7.41 14.80 -5.68
CA ILE A 153 -6.79 16.13 -5.51
C ILE A 153 -6.81 16.94 -6.80
N GLY A 154 -7.52 16.47 -7.83
CA GLY A 154 -7.70 17.17 -9.10
C GLY A 154 -6.47 17.09 -10.00
N LYS A 155 -6.37 18.08 -10.88
CA LYS A 155 -5.40 18.13 -11.98
C LYS A 155 -4.30 19.14 -11.64
N TYR A 156 -3.25 18.67 -10.98
CA TYR A 156 -2.04 19.46 -10.73
C TYR A 156 -0.81 18.82 -11.40
N PRO A 157 0.16 19.60 -11.89
CA PRO A 157 1.46 19.04 -12.27
C PRO A 157 2.09 18.36 -11.05
N ARG A 158 2.67 17.16 -11.24
CA ARG A 158 3.39 16.51 -10.14
C ARG A 158 4.56 17.41 -9.71
N LYS A 159 4.88 17.43 -8.42
CA LYS A 159 5.99 18.23 -7.89
C LYS A 159 7.29 17.84 -8.62
N GLY A 160 7.89 18.80 -9.35
CA GLY A 160 9.06 18.58 -10.22
C GLY A 160 8.75 18.42 -11.71
N GLU A 161 7.48 18.47 -12.11
CA GLU A 161 7.00 18.38 -13.49
C GLU A 161 6.13 19.61 -13.84
N GLU A 162 6.57 20.81 -13.44
CA GLU A 162 5.81 22.07 -13.62
C GLU A 162 5.47 22.40 -15.09
N GLU A 163 6.22 21.84 -16.04
CA GLU A 163 6.01 22.01 -17.48
C GLU A 163 5.27 20.84 -18.15
N ALA A 164 4.93 19.77 -17.41
CA ALA A 164 4.26 18.62 -17.99
C ALA A 164 2.76 18.89 -18.19
N PRO A 165 2.17 18.45 -19.32
CA PRO A 165 0.72 18.50 -19.49
C PRO A 165 0.04 17.70 -18.37
N VAL A 166 -0.95 18.31 -17.73
CA VAL A 166 -1.72 17.69 -16.64
C VAL A 166 -2.70 16.69 -17.26
N CYS A 167 -2.26 15.44 -17.38
CA CYS A 167 -2.97 14.48 -18.22
C CYS A 167 -4.17 13.82 -17.53
N ASP A 168 -4.17 13.63 -16.21
CA ASP A 168 -5.20 12.83 -15.50
C ASP A 168 -5.48 13.34 -14.08
N ASP A 169 -6.65 12.98 -13.53
CA ASP A 169 -7.02 13.23 -12.13
C ASP A 169 -6.04 12.51 -11.20
N GLN A 170 -5.43 13.25 -10.29
CA GLN A 170 -4.51 12.71 -9.30
C GLN A 170 -5.27 12.37 -8.02
N HIS A 171 -4.89 11.25 -7.43
CA HIS A 171 -5.43 10.83 -6.14
C HIS A 171 -4.31 10.82 -5.11
N GLU A 172 -4.61 11.27 -3.90
CA GLU A 172 -3.75 11.16 -2.74
C GLU A 172 -4.36 10.13 -1.78
N ALA A 173 -3.53 9.25 -1.23
CA ALA A 173 -3.97 8.29 -0.24
C ALA A 173 -3.89 8.92 1.15
N HIS A 174 -5.01 8.88 1.88
CA HIS A 174 -5.14 9.34 3.26
C HIS A 174 -5.27 8.12 4.15
N PHE A 175 -4.22 7.85 4.92
CA PHE A 175 -4.13 6.72 5.83
C PHE A 175 -4.53 7.18 7.22
N THR A 176 -5.63 6.67 7.74
CA THR A 176 -6.07 6.98 9.11
C THR A 176 -5.88 5.75 9.97
N TYR A 177 -5.12 5.90 11.05
CA TYR A 177 -4.97 4.90 12.10
C TYR A 177 -6.13 5.03 13.07
N TYR A 178 -6.78 3.91 13.36
CA TYR A 178 -7.92 3.82 14.24
C TYR A 178 -7.61 2.91 15.42
N ASP A 179 -7.88 3.38 16.62
CA ASP A 179 -7.98 2.52 17.80
C ASP A 179 -9.39 1.92 17.89
N VAL A 180 -9.46 0.65 18.31
CA VAL A 180 -10.72 -0.05 18.55
C VAL A 180 -11.15 0.19 19.99
N ASP A 181 -12.22 0.97 20.16
CA ASP A 181 -12.78 1.25 21.49
C ASP A 181 -13.68 0.10 21.95
N TYR A 182 -13.20 -0.77 22.83
CA TYR A 182 -13.99 -1.89 23.37
C TYR A 182 -15.06 -1.47 24.38
N ASP A 183 -14.99 -0.25 24.92
CA ASP A 183 -15.94 0.25 25.90
C ASP A 183 -17.18 0.86 25.22
N ASN A 184 -17.06 1.33 23.97
CA ASN A 184 -18.17 1.88 23.19
C ASN A 184 -18.60 0.92 22.06
N PRO A 185 -19.92 0.63 21.92
CA PRO A 185 -20.40 -0.50 21.12
C PRO A 185 -20.24 -0.34 19.60
N MET A 186 -19.84 0.82 19.07
CA MET A 186 -19.50 1.01 17.65
C MET A 186 -18.61 2.25 17.44
N GLY A 187 -17.57 2.09 16.63
CA GLY A 187 -16.77 3.17 16.08
C GLY A 187 -15.29 3.02 16.43
N GLY A 188 -14.44 2.94 15.41
CA GLY A 188 -13.01 3.14 15.60
C GLY A 188 -12.77 4.62 15.94
N ILE A 189 -11.86 4.88 16.87
CA ILE A 189 -11.44 6.25 17.19
C ILE A 189 -10.31 6.63 16.23
N PRO A 190 -10.50 7.60 15.32
CA PRO A 190 -9.42 8.06 14.47
C PRO A 190 -8.38 8.77 15.33
N VAL A 191 -7.15 8.27 15.35
CA VAL A 191 -6.05 8.82 16.16
C VAL A 191 -5.21 9.78 15.33
N GLU A 192 -4.74 9.32 14.18
CA GLU A 192 -3.84 10.09 13.33
C GLU A 192 -4.09 9.80 11.84
N THR A 193 -3.87 10.82 10.99
CA THR A 193 -3.89 10.66 9.53
C THR A 193 -2.54 11.01 8.90
N ARG A 194 -2.06 10.15 7.99
CA ARG A 194 -0.85 10.34 7.19
C ARG A 194 -1.20 10.29 5.71
N THR A 195 -0.37 10.90 4.86
CA THR A 195 -0.59 10.90 3.40
C THR A 195 0.56 10.29 2.59
N ARG A 196 1.55 9.71 3.28
CA ARG A 196 2.80 9.27 2.65
C ARG A 196 3.12 7.82 2.95
N VAL A 197 3.58 7.15 1.90
CA VAL A 197 4.20 5.83 1.96
C VAL A 197 5.67 5.93 1.59
N PHE A 198 6.52 5.50 2.52
CA PHE A 198 7.96 5.50 2.34
C PHE A 198 8.41 4.17 1.77
N CYS A 199 9.29 4.25 0.78
CA CYS A 199 10.04 3.12 0.26
C CYS A 199 11.43 3.59 -0.12
N GLY A 200 12.40 2.69 -0.11
CA GLY A 200 13.79 3.01 -0.45
C GLY A 200 14.76 2.22 0.42
N PRO A 201 16.08 2.45 0.25
CA PRO A 201 17.12 1.77 1.00
C PRO A 201 16.91 1.86 2.51
N GLU A 202 16.61 3.06 3.03
CA GLU A 202 16.34 3.29 4.47
C GLU A 202 15.24 2.37 5.01
N ILE A 203 14.15 2.19 4.25
CA ILE A 203 13.05 1.30 4.63
C ILE A 203 13.40 -0.17 4.42
N GLN A 204 14.24 -0.51 3.43
CA GLN A 204 14.71 -1.90 3.25
C GLN A 204 15.60 -2.35 4.41
N ASP A 205 16.40 -1.43 4.95
CA ASP A 205 17.35 -1.69 6.03
C ASP A 205 16.69 -1.70 7.42
N ARG A 206 15.45 -1.20 7.55
CA ARG A 206 14.68 -1.27 8.80
C ARG A 206 14.51 -2.70 9.31
N GLU A 207 14.80 -2.91 10.58
CA GLU A 207 14.60 -4.21 11.23
C GLU A 207 13.19 -4.41 11.76
N ASP A 208 12.40 -3.34 11.90
CA ASP A 208 11.07 -3.33 12.53
C ASP A 208 10.22 -2.15 12.00
N PHE A 209 8.94 -2.10 12.38
CA PHE A 209 7.95 -1.08 11.98
C PHE A 209 7.86 -0.88 10.47
N TYR A 210 7.69 -1.99 9.77
CA TYR A 210 7.52 -2.00 8.32
C TYR A 210 6.46 -3.01 7.88
N SER A 211 5.86 -2.75 6.73
CA SER A 211 5.08 -3.72 5.96
C SER A 211 5.90 -4.25 4.79
N ARG A 212 5.60 -5.46 4.31
CA ARG A 212 6.36 -6.15 3.26
C ARG A 212 5.43 -6.74 2.22
N ALA A 213 5.59 -6.34 0.97
CA ALA A 213 4.87 -6.92 -0.17
C ALA A 213 5.87 -7.46 -1.19
N GLY A 214 5.67 -8.68 -1.69
CA GLY A 214 6.52 -9.26 -2.73
C GLY A 214 8.03 -9.26 -2.37
N GLY A 215 8.37 -9.45 -1.10
CA GLY A 215 9.75 -9.48 -0.60
C GLY A 215 10.40 -8.12 -0.32
N LYS A 216 9.73 -7.00 -0.62
CA LYS A 216 10.25 -5.63 -0.40
C LYS A 216 9.43 -4.89 0.66
N LYS A 217 10.10 -4.03 1.41
CA LYS A 217 9.52 -3.29 2.54
C LYS A 217 8.97 -1.93 2.14
N PHE A 218 7.92 -1.49 2.81
CA PHE A 218 7.38 -0.14 2.77
C PHE A 218 6.91 0.24 4.18
N SER A 219 6.77 1.54 4.45
CA SER A 219 6.32 2.02 5.77
C SER A 219 5.36 3.20 5.63
N ILE A 220 4.36 3.22 6.53
CA ILE A 220 3.47 4.35 6.76
C ILE A 220 3.81 4.82 8.18
N PRO A 221 4.34 6.03 8.37
CA PRO A 221 4.98 6.42 9.63
C PRO A 221 3.96 6.92 10.64
N PHE A 222 3.17 6.02 11.21
CA PHE A 222 2.29 6.35 12.34
C PHE A 222 3.06 6.49 13.65
N PHE A 223 4.18 5.78 13.80
CA PHE A 223 5.01 5.83 14.99
C PHE A 223 6.21 6.76 14.79
N SER A 224 6.44 7.64 15.77
CA SER A 224 7.70 8.35 15.96
C SER A 224 8.80 7.40 16.44
N GLU A 225 10.07 7.80 16.32
CA GLU A 225 11.20 6.98 16.81
C GLU A 225 11.11 6.70 18.32
N GLU A 226 10.55 7.63 19.09
CA GLU A 226 10.33 7.50 20.53
C GLU A 226 9.29 6.41 20.83
N GLU A 227 8.17 6.40 20.09
CA GLU A 227 7.12 5.38 20.22
C GLU A 227 7.59 4.00 19.74
N GLU A 228 8.32 3.95 18.62
CA GLU A 228 8.94 2.71 18.14
C GLU A 228 9.87 2.09 19.21
N THR A 229 10.59 2.94 19.94
CA THR A 229 11.49 2.51 21.03
C THR A 229 10.71 2.02 22.24
N LEU A 230 9.62 2.70 22.63
CA LEU A 230 8.78 2.28 23.74
C LEU A 230 8.16 0.90 23.49
N VAL A 231 7.57 0.69 22.31
CA VAL A 231 6.94 -0.59 21.94
C VAL A 231 7.96 -1.73 21.91
N LYS A 232 9.20 -1.49 21.48
CA LYS A 232 10.27 -2.50 21.52
C LYS A 232 10.69 -2.91 22.94
N ASN A 233 10.46 -2.06 23.92
CA ASN A 233 10.83 -2.31 25.31
C ASN A 233 9.70 -3.00 26.11
N ILE A 234 8.56 -3.29 25.47
CA ILE A 234 7.43 -4.06 26.02
C ILE A 234 7.57 -5.54 25.63
#